data_AF-A0A553CT24-F1
#
_entry.id   AF-A0A553CT24-F1
#
_cell.length_a   1.000
_cell.length_b   1.000
_cell.length_c   1.000
_cell.angle_alpha   90.00
_cell.angle_beta   90.00
_cell.angle_gamma   90.00
#
_symmetry.space_group_name_H-M   'P 1'
#
loop_
_entity.id
_entity.type
_entity.pdbx_description
1 polymer ?
#
loop_
_entity_poly.entity_id
_entity_poly.type
_entity_poly.pdbx_seq_one_letter_code
_entity_poly.pdbx_strand_id
1 'polypeptide(L)'
;MTRNLFIMLFLILVSCNNSEFKSHSIKSGFINEPGEYSIFFKDFKTRKIIVKQLKDESIIFAITDNSNKILFQQNLNETFSSYHYWCLYVDVDANIWFYNSDYSSSKAIIFNKKTELYEMKDFCNEKLVLPEEFKKELDLKSTLQSCTSINK
;
A
#
# COMPACT_ATOMS: atom_id res chain seq x y z
N MET A 1 30.24 -57.33 3.93
CA MET A 1 28.94 -56.87 3.43
C MET A 1 28.47 -55.73 4.32
N THR A 2 28.75 -54.48 3.94
CA THR A 2 28.18 -53.30 4.59
C THR A 2 27.29 -52.59 3.59
N ARG A 3 26.03 -52.52 3.97
CA ARG A 3 24.84 -52.25 3.18
C ARG A 3 24.62 -50.74 3.14
N ASN A 4 24.45 -50.22 1.92
CA ASN A 4 23.71 -49.02 1.54
C ASN A 4 23.81 -47.80 2.46
N LEU A 5 24.51 -46.77 1.98
CA LEU A 5 24.23 -45.39 2.35
C LEU A 5 24.02 -44.56 1.07
N PHE A 6 22.92 -44.84 0.37
CA PHE A 6 22.36 -43.90 -0.60
C PHE A 6 21.75 -42.75 0.21
N ILE A 7 22.59 -41.77 0.58
CA ILE A 7 22.10 -40.50 1.16
C ILE A 7 21.46 -39.72 0.02
N MET A 8 20.15 -39.91 -0.06
CA MET A 8 19.10 -39.04 -0.57
C MET A 8 19.57 -37.61 -0.89
N LEU A 9 20.01 -37.41 -2.14
CA LEU A 9 20.19 -36.09 -2.75
C LEU A 9 18.83 -35.53 -3.18
N PHE A 10 17.90 -35.36 -2.22
CA PHE A 10 16.72 -34.53 -2.41
C PHE A 10 17.11 -33.08 -2.07
N LEU A 11 17.93 -32.49 -2.93
CA LEU A 11 18.01 -31.03 -3.05
C LEU A 11 16.69 -30.60 -3.67
N ILE A 12 15.70 -30.42 -2.81
CA ILE A 12 14.42 -29.82 -3.16
C ILE A 12 14.76 -28.41 -3.63
N LEU A 13 14.82 -28.24 -4.94
CA LEU A 13 14.77 -26.96 -5.62
C LEU A 13 13.38 -26.36 -5.31
N VAL A 14 13.23 -25.84 -4.09
CA VAL A 14 12.13 -24.93 -3.75
C VAL A 14 12.46 -23.63 -4.49
N SER A 15 12.20 -23.65 -5.79
CA SER A 15 12.14 -22.43 -6.59
C SER A 15 11.07 -21.57 -5.93
N CYS A 16 11.49 -20.51 -5.24
CA CYS A 16 10.58 -19.42 -4.95
C CYS A 16 10.13 -18.88 -6.31
N ASN A 17 8.89 -19.20 -6.66
CA ASN A 17 8.26 -18.69 -7.86
C ASN A 17 8.13 -17.17 -7.66
N ASN A 18 9.13 -16.42 -8.13
CA ASN A 18 9.04 -14.98 -8.22
C ASN A 18 8.10 -14.70 -9.38
N SER A 19 6.79 -14.73 -9.12
CA SER A 19 5.83 -14.12 -10.01
C SER A 19 6.29 -12.69 -10.24
N GLU A 20 6.65 -12.35 -11.49
CA GLU A 20 7.00 -10.98 -11.85
C GLU A 20 5.85 -10.08 -11.42
N PHE A 21 6.11 -9.16 -10.49
CA PHE A 21 5.14 -8.14 -10.13
C PHE A 21 4.93 -7.26 -11.35
N LYS A 22 3.67 -7.04 -11.73
CA LYS A 22 3.35 -6.05 -12.76
C LYS A 22 3.83 -4.68 -12.26
N SER A 23 4.67 -4.04 -13.06
CA SER A 23 5.17 -2.70 -12.78
C SER A 23 4.31 -1.67 -13.48
N HIS A 24 3.82 -0.69 -12.72
CA HIS A 24 2.99 0.41 -13.20
C HIS A 24 3.69 1.73 -12.88
N SER A 25 3.56 2.71 -13.77
CA SER A 25 3.99 4.09 -13.51
C SER A 25 2.75 4.93 -13.30
N ILE A 26 2.65 5.60 -12.15
CA ILE A 26 1.50 6.45 -11.82
C ILE A 26 1.98 7.85 -11.42
N LYS A 27 1.28 8.86 -11.94
CA LYS A 27 1.45 10.25 -11.50
C LYS A 27 0.48 10.59 -10.36
N SER A 28 -0.74 10.11 -10.49
CA SER A 28 -1.81 10.14 -9.49
C SER A 28 -2.84 9.09 -9.87
N GLY A 29 -3.63 8.61 -8.92
CA GLY A 29 -4.71 7.65 -9.17
C GLY A 29 -4.87 6.59 -8.10
N PHE A 30 -5.88 5.75 -8.29
CA PHE A 30 -6.18 4.64 -7.40
C PHE A 30 -5.26 3.44 -7.64
N ILE A 31 -4.86 2.79 -6.56
CA ILE A 31 -4.17 1.51 -6.56
C ILE A 31 -5.16 0.47 -6.05
N ASN A 32 -5.62 -0.39 -6.95
CA ASN A 32 -6.70 -1.35 -6.68
C ASN A 32 -6.25 -2.81 -6.77
N GLU A 33 -5.00 -3.06 -7.15
CA GLU A 33 -4.47 -4.42 -7.33
C GLU A 33 -3.06 -4.55 -6.74
N PRO A 34 -2.64 -5.78 -6.35
CA PRO A 34 -1.25 -6.05 -6.00
C PRO A 34 -0.30 -5.75 -7.16
N GLY A 35 0.80 -5.07 -6.88
CA GLY A 35 1.71 -4.58 -7.91
C GLY A 35 2.82 -3.70 -7.36
N GLU A 36 3.76 -3.34 -8.24
CA GLU A 36 4.79 -2.33 -7.97
C GLU A 36 4.46 -1.05 -8.75
N TYR A 37 4.33 0.06 -8.05
CA TYR A 37 3.91 1.35 -8.59
C TYR A 37 5.02 2.37 -8.41
N SER A 38 5.63 2.81 -9.50
CA SER A 38 6.61 3.90 -9.48
C SER A 38 5.89 5.25 -9.42
N ILE A 39 6.28 6.07 -8.44
CA ILE A 39 5.70 7.40 -8.22
C ILE A 39 6.80 8.44 -8.34
N PHE A 40 6.53 9.45 -9.16
CA PHE A 40 7.43 10.56 -9.37
C PHE A 40 7.19 11.65 -8.32
N PHE A 41 8.19 11.91 -7.48
CA PHE A 41 8.21 13.11 -6.65
C PHE A 41 8.75 14.30 -7.44
N LYS A 42 8.28 15.52 -7.06
CA LYS A 42 8.75 16.80 -7.61
C LYS A 42 10.28 16.98 -7.58
N ASP A 43 10.97 16.31 -6.65
CA ASP A 43 12.42 16.45 -6.46
C ASP A 43 13.23 15.37 -7.24
N PHE A 44 12.66 14.80 -8.31
CA PHE A 44 13.26 13.74 -9.17
C PHE A 44 13.66 12.43 -8.46
N LYS A 45 13.39 12.30 -7.15
CA LYS A 45 13.50 11.03 -6.44
C LYS A 45 12.29 10.16 -6.76
N THR A 46 12.49 9.09 -7.50
CA THR A 46 11.45 8.06 -7.65
C THR A 46 11.30 7.31 -6.34
N ARG A 47 10.05 7.02 -5.98
CA ARG A 47 9.70 6.08 -4.92
C ARG A 47 8.80 5.03 -5.48
N LYS A 48 8.70 3.93 -4.77
CA LYS A 48 7.85 2.82 -5.19
C LYS A 48 6.84 2.52 -4.11
N ILE A 49 5.58 2.36 -4.50
CA ILE A 49 4.59 1.68 -3.67
C ILE A 49 4.57 0.22 -4.10
N ILE A 50 4.70 -0.68 -3.15
CA ILE A 50 4.54 -2.11 -3.35
C ILE A 50 3.27 -2.51 -2.64
N VAL A 51 2.28 -3.01 -3.38
CA VAL A 51 1.08 -3.63 -2.82
C VAL A 51 1.18 -5.14 -3.00
N LYS A 52 1.02 -5.89 -1.91
CA LYS A 52 1.17 -7.34 -1.92
C LYS A 52 0.03 -8.00 -1.17
N GLN A 53 -0.59 -8.99 -1.82
CA GLN A 53 -1.47 -9.93 -1.16
C GLN A 53 -0.62 -11.08 -0.56
N LEU A 54 -0.85 -11.37 0.71
CA LEU A 54 -0.22 -12.46 1.44
C LEU A 54 -1.02 -13.76 1.27
N LYS A 55 -0.46 -14.88 1.74
CA LYS A 55 -1.08 -16.21 1.59
C LYS A 55 -2.41 -16.35 2.33
N ASP A 56 -2.61 -15.54 3.35
CA ASP A 56 -3.82 -15.48 4.17
C ASP A 56 -4.85 -14.46 3.63
N GLU A 57 -4.68 -14.04 2.37
CA GLU A 57 -5.51 -13.06 1.66
C GLU A 57 -5.44 -11.62 2.19
N SER A 58 -4.68 -11.36 3.27
CA SER A 58 -4.39 -10.01 3.71
C SER A 58 -3.56 -9.26 2.67
N ILE A 59 -3.73 -7.94 2.61
CA ILE A 59 -3.09 -7.05 1.67
C ILE A 59 -2.30 -6.04 2.49
N ILE A 60 -1.02 -5.93 2.15
CA ILE A 60 -0.12 -4.94 2.73
C ILE A 60 0.34 -3.99 1.63
N PHE A 61 0.65 -2.76 2.01
CA PHE A 61 1.40 -1.86 1.16
C PHE A 61 2.65 -1.35 1.88
N ALA A 62 3.69 -1.09 1.09
CA ALA A 62 4.91 -0.47 1.55
C ALA A 62 5.35 0.62 0.58
N ILE A 63 6.01 1.64 1.11
CA ILE A 63 6.70 2.65 0.32
C ILE A 63 8.19 2.39 0.44
N THR A 64 8.88 2.31 -0.69
CA THR A 64 10.31 2.05 -0.75
C THR A 64 11.06 3.13 -1.52
N ASP A 65 12.36 3.25 -1.24
CA ASP A 65 13.27 4.00 -2.10
C ASP A 65 13.70 3.18 -3.33
N ASN A 66 14.52 3.78 -4.18
CA ASN A 66 15.05 3.12 -5.38
C ASN A 66 15.96 1.91 -5.09
N SER A 67 16.46 1.78 -3.86
CA SER A 67 17.26 0.65 -3.39
C SER A 67 16.41 -0.44 -2.72
N ASN A 68 15.07 -0.34 -2.82
CA ASN A 68 14.10 -1.21 -2.15
C ASN A 68 14.14 -1.14 -0.61
N LYS A 69 14.75 -0.11 -0.02
CA LYS A 69 14.68 0.10 1.42
C LYS A 69 13.26 0.53 1.78
N ILE A 70 12.64 -0.15 2.73
CA ILE A 70 11.31 0.20 3.25
C ILE A 70 11.40 1.53 4.00
N LEU A 71 10.66 2.52 3.52
CA LEU A 71 10.49 3.83 4.15
C LEU A 71 9.22 3.89 5.01
N PHE A 72 8.21 3.10 4.63
CA PHE A 72 6.93 3.00 5.32
C PHE A 72 6.25 1.67 4.97
N GLN A 73 5.45 1.11 5.88
CA GLN A 73 4.65 -0.09 5.63
C GLN A 73 3.38 -0.06 6.46
N GLN A 74 2.27 -0.54 5.89
CA GLN A 74 1.00 -0.68 6.57
C GLN A 74 0.11 -1.76 5.91
N ASN A 75 -0.76 -2.39 6.71
CA ASN A 75 -1.80 -3.29 6.21
C ASN A 75 -2.98 -2.49 5.61
N LEU A 76 -3.45 -2.89 4.43
CA LEU A 76 -4.66 -2.32 3.79
C LEU A 76 -5.94 -2.97 4.32
N ASN A 77 -5.89 -4.26 4.64
CA ASN A 77 -6.88 -4.96 5.46
C ASN A 77 -6.15 -5.75 6.54
N GLU A 78 -6.70 -5.74 7.75
CA GLU A 78 -6.15 -6.52 8.87
C GLU A 78 -6.89 -7.86 9.05
N THR A 79 -8.09 -7.99 8.48
CA THR A 79 -8.91 -9.20 8.51
C THR A 79 -8.66 -10.06 7.28
N PHE A 80 -8.71 -11.39 7.45
CA PHE A 80 -8.67 -12.42 6.39
C PHE A 80 -9.87 -12.40 5.42
N SER A 81 -10.63 -11.30 5.38
CA SER A 81 -11.82 -11.15 4.54
C SER A 81 -11.51 -10.13 3.46
N SER A 82 -11.54 -10.59 2.22
CA SER A 82 -11.39 -9.78 1.01
C SER A 82 -12.64 -8.95 0.67
N TYR A 83 -13.74 -9.13 1.41
CA TYR A 83 -15.02 -8.45 1.17
C TYR A 83 -15.08 -7.03 1.70
N HIS A 84 -14.08 -6.63 2.48
CA HIS A 84 -14.04 -5.33 3.12
C HIS A 84 -13.54 -4.26 2.17
N TYR A 85 -14.26 -3.14 2.16
CA TYR A 85 -13.94 -2.04 1.26
C TYR A 85 -12.73 -1.27 1.79
N TRP A 86 -11.71 -1.18 0.95
CA TRP A 86 -10.58 -0.29 1.14
C TRP A 86 -10.32 0.46 -0.17
N CYS A 87 -9.72 1.63 -0.05
CA CYS A 87 -9.19 2.34 -1.20
C CYS A 87 -7.86 3.00 -0.86
N LEU A 88 -6.93 2.92 -1.82
CA LEU A 88 -5.60 3.50 -1.75
C LEU A 88 -5.45 4.43 -2.95
N TYR A 89 -5.20 5.72 -2.70
CA TYR A 89 -5.09 6.73 -3.74
C TYR A 89 -3.77 7.49 -3.60
N VAL A 90 -3.08 7.71 -4.71
CA VAL A 90 -1.88 8.55 -4.78
C VAL A 90 -2.25 9.86 -5.42
N ASP A 91 -1.95 10.98 -4.76
CA ASP A 91 -2.18 12.31 -5.33
C ASP A 91 -1.01 12.84 -6.17
N VAL A 92 -1.20 14.01 -6.78
CA VAL A 92 -0.20 14.66 -7.64
C VAL A 92 1.07 15.11 -6.91
N ASP A 93 1.01 15.20 -5.58
CA ASP A 93 2.15 15.53 -4.72
C ASP A 93 2.78 14.26 -4.11
N ALA A 94 2.35 13.08 -4.58
CA ALA A 94 2.78 11.76 -4.11
C ALA A 94 2.49 11.50 -2.63
N ASN A 95 1.47 12.17 -2.07
CA ASN A 95 0.86 11.73 -0.82
C ASN A 95 -0.06 10.55 -1.10
N ILE A 96 -0.21 9.71 -0.09
CA ILE A 96 -1.06 8.52 -0.18
C ILE A 96 -2.25 8.73 0.75
N TRP A 97 -3.44 8.48 0.23
CA TRP A 97 -4.70 8.58 0.92
C TRP A 97 -5.30 7.18 1.03
N PHE A 98 -5.64 6.79 2.25
CA PHE A 98 -6.10 5.46 2.57
C PHE A 98 -7.39 5.51 3.38
N TYR A 99 -8.36 4.73 2.94
CA TYR A 99 -9.55 4.44 3.72
C TYR A 99 -9.79 2.93 3.79
N ASN A 100 -10.22 2.47 4.96
CA ASN A 100 -10.70 1.11 5.18
C ASN A 100 -11.99 1.17 6.01
N SER A 101 -13.04 0.49 5.53
CA SER A 101 -14.37 0.50 6.13
C SER A 101 -14.45 -0.17 7.50
N ASP A 102 -13.64 -1.19 7.75
CA ASP A 102 -13.78 -2.09 8.90
C ASP A 102 -13.43 -1.39 10.20
N TYR A 103 -12.44 -0.52 10.09
CA TYR A 103 -11.93 0.27 11.21
C TYR A 103 -12.33 1.73 11.11
N SER A 104 -13.11 2.10 10.08
CA SER A 104 -13.38 3.50 9.71
C SER A 104 -12.07 4.32 9.69
N SER A 105 -11.00 3.71 9.15
CA SER A 105 -9.65 4.23 9.26
C SER A 105 -9.39 5.23 8.14
N SER A 106 -9.43 6.52 8.47
CA SER A 106 -9.11 7.63 7.57
C SER A 106 -7.66 8.07 7.70
N LYS A 107 -6.76 7.64 6.82
CA LYS A 107 -5.32 7.98 6.92
C LYS A 107 -4.79 8.69 5.68
N ALA A 108 -3.92 9.66 5.91
CA ALA A 108 -3.05 10.27 4.92
C ALA A 108 -1.60 9.97 5.30
N ILE A 109 -0.82 9.44 4.36
CA ILE A 109 0.59 9.13 4.51
C ILE A 109 1.36 10.18 3.70
N ILE A 110 1.98 11.12 4.42
CA ILE A 110 2.57 12.34 3.87
C ILE A 110 4.07 12.32 4.13
N PHE A 111 4.87 12.66 3.13
CA PHE A 111 6.32 12.75 3.31
C PHE A 111 6.73 14.05 4.00
N ASN A 112 7.39 13.95 5.15
CA ASN A 112 7.99 15.11 5.81
C ASN A 112 9.41 15.34 5.30
N LYS A 113 9.61 16.42 4.54
CA LYS A 113 10.91 16.79 3.97
C LYS A 113 12.00 17.11 5.03
N LYS A 114 11.63 17.49 6.25
CA LYS A 114 12.58 17.82 7.32
C LYS A 114 13.16 16.59 7.98
N THR A 115 12.31 15.60 8.25
CA THR A 115 12.71 14.35 8.91
C THR A 115 13.13 13.27 7.92
N GLU A 116 12.82 13.47 6.64
CA GLU A 116 12.94 12.47 5.58
C GLU A 116 12.17 11.16 5.87
N LEU A 117 11.08 11.27 6.62
CA LEU A 117 10.21 10.15 6.98
C LEU A 117 8.78 10.38 6.51
N TYR A 118 8.03 9.29 6.36
CA TYR A 118 6.60 9.35 6.16
C TYR A 118 5.86 9.49 7.49
N GLU A 119 4.92 10.41 7.54
CA GLU A 119 4.03 10.64 8.66
C GLU A 119 2.64 10.15 8.32
N MET A 120 2.01 9.45 9.25
CA MET A 120 0.61 9.07 9.17
C MET A 120 -0.23 10.09 9.91
N LYS A 121 -1.25 10.60 9.24
CA LYS A 121 -2.17 11.61 9.74
C LYS A 121 -3.59 11.11 9.59
N ASP A 122 -4.44 11.40 10.55
CA ASP A 122 -5.87 11.14 10.39
C ASP A 122 -6.51 12.31 9.65
N PHE A 123 -6.92 12.10 8.40
CA PHE A 123 -7.42 13.21 7.60
C PHE A 123 -8.74 13.78 8.11
N CYS A 124 -9.58 12.99 8.79
CA CYS A 124 -10.83 13.47 9.36
C CYS A 124 -10.59 14.34 10.59
N ASN A 125 -9.69 13.92 11.47
CA ASN A 125 -9.35 14.65 12.70
C ASN A 125 -8.54 15.92 12.39
N GLU A 126 -7.58 15.83 11.48
CA GLU A 126 -6.72 16.96 11.08
C GLU A 126 -7.37 17.88 10.04
N LYS A 127 -8.56 17.52 9.54
CA LYS A 127 -9.33 18.31 8.56
C LYS A 127 -8.52 18.60 7.29
N LEU A 128 -7.76 17.60 6.83
CA LEU A 128 -6.94 17.71 5.63
C LEU A 128 -7.82 17.86 4.39
N VAL A 129 -7.35 18.61 3.40
CA VAL A 129 -8.03 18.76 2.10
C VAL A 129 -7.76 17.50 1.28
N LEU A 130 -8.83 16.79 0.91
CA LEU A 130 -8.72 15.56 0.15
C LEU A 130 -8.57 15.86 -1.35
N PRO A 131 -7.87 15.00 -2.11
CA PRO A 131 -7.94 15.02 -3.57
C PRO A 131 -9.38 14.79 -4.04
N GLU A 132 -9.84 15.55 -5.03
CA GLU A 132 -11.22 15.52 -5.54
C GLU A 132 -11.68 14.11 -5.96
N GLU A 133 -10.81 13.34 -6.61
CA GLU A 133 -11.14 11.98 -7.04
C GLU A 133 -11.32 11.04 -5.84
N PHE A 134 -10.45 11.15 -4.84
CA PHE A 134 -10.53 10.36 -3.62
C PHE A 134 -11.77 10.74 -2.81
N LYS A 135 -12.06 12.03 -2.68
CA LYS A 135 -13.27 12.54 -2.02
C LYS A 135 -14.54 11.95 -2.63
N LYS A 136 -14.67 12.01 -3.97
CA LYS A 136 -15.82 11.44 -4.69
C LYS A 136 -16.00 9.94 -4.43
N GLU A 137 -14.90 9.19 -4.37
CA GLU A 137 -14.94 7.76 -4.06
C GLU A 137 -15.44 7.53 -2.61
N LEU A 138 -15.00 8.34 -1.65
CA LEU A 138 -15.47 8.27 -0.25
C LEU A 138 -16.94 8.69 -0.09
N ASP A 139 -17.40 9.70 -0.81
CA ASP A 139 -18.81 10.14 -0.79
C ASP A 139 -19.77 9.00 -1.19
N LEU A 140 -19.31 8.10 -2.07
CA LEU A 140 -20.11 6.99 -2.58
C LEU A 140 -20.05 5.75 -1.70
N LYS A 141 -18.91 5.48 -1.04
CA LYS A 141 -18.61 4.16 -0.46
C LYS A 141 -18.15 4.18 0.99
N SER A 142 -17.85 5.34 1.57
CA SER A 142 -17.39 5.41 2.96
C SER A 142 -18.57 5.40 3.95
N THR A 143 -18.30 4.95 5.17
CA THR A 143 -19.22 4.99 6.31
C THR A 143 -18.88 6.14 7.26
N LEU A 144 -18.05 7.09 6.81
CA LEU A 144 -17.50 8.20 7.61
C LEU A 144 -18.53 9.33 7.81
N GLN A 145 -19.51 9.11 8.69
CA GLN A 145 -20.62 10.04 8.93
C GLN A 145 -20.21 11.39 9.55
N SER A 146 -19.07 11.47 10.25
CA SER A 146 -18.61 12.65 10.99
C SER A 146 -17.35 13.31 10.41
N CYS A 147 -16.85 12.85 9.25
CA CYS A 147 -15.59 13.33 8.70
C CYS A 147 -15.73 14.67 7.97
N THR A 148 -15.29 15.76 8.60
CA THR A 148 -15.39 17.10 7.98
C THR A 148 -14.56 17.29 6.72
N SER A 149 -13.52 16.47 6.50
CA SER A 149 -12.71 16.49 5.28
C SER A 149 -13.46 16.02 4.04
N ILE A 150 -14.53 15.26 4.21
CA ILE A 150 -15.42 14.84 3.13
C ILE A 150 -16.46 15.94 2.82
N ASN A 151 -16.85 16.74 3.82
CA ASN A 151 -17.90 17.75 3.68
C ASN A 151 -17.38 19.15 3.28
N LYS A 152 -16.06 19.35 3.17
CA LYS A 152 -15.42 20.60 2.71
C LYS A 152 -15.15 20.53 1.22
#